data_AF-A0A4V1JWC5-F1
#
_entry.id   AF-A0A4V1JWC5-F1
#
_cell.length_a   1.000
_cell.length_b   1.000
_cell.length_c   1.000
_cell.angle_alpha   90.00
_cell.angle_beta   90.00
_cell.angle_gamma   90.00
#
_symmetry.space_group_name_H-M   'P 1'
#
loop_
_entity.id
_entity.type
_entity.pdbx_description
1 polymer ?
#
loop_
_entity_poly.entity_id
_entity_poly.type
_entity_poly.pdbx_seq_one_letter_code
_entity_poly.pdbx_strand_id
1 'polypeptide(L)'
;MTDGSAIRVLVLDLESRLSREALALLPDNRGGASIERALLQEIASVSLLGFSLGDGGISDASLVGLTTDDERSILSLIEAALTDLGECGLLVTHNGVSHDLPLCLRRCMARWMHDCPEIQRWQDIGRERHVDTMLRTARRGSPIGPSLTDLSASLGIVAGLQPGGRGRRIDPLEVKGSFDVVRTALAFLHLEALRRRDSQWLALCWRDLAAFLLSPSGGGNHLRPIARQGLEIARAAGI
;
A
#
# COMPACT_ATOMS: atom_id res chain seq x y z
N MET A 1 -17.64 -2.11 -14.17
CA MET A 1 -18.22 -1.19 -13.17
C MET A 1 -19.18 -0.29 -13.93
N THR A 2 -20.46 -0.65 -13.96
CA THR A 2 -21.49 0.02 -14.78
C THR A 2 -22.70 0.48 -13.98
N ASP A 3 -22.76 0.18 -12.67
CA ASP A 3 -23.67 0.84 -11.74
C ASP A 3 -22.85 1.84 -10.95
N GLY A 4 -23.29 3.10 -10.90
CA GLY A 4 -22.60 4.23 -10.26
C GLY A 4 -22.44 4.13 -8.73
N SER A 5 -22.40 2.93 -8.17
CA SER A 5 -22.08 2.67 -6.77
C SER A 5 -20.59 2.84 -6.51
N ALA A 6 -20.23 3.59 -5.47
CA ALA A 6 -18.85 3.67 -5.01
C ALA A 6 -18.36 2.31 -4.50
N ILE A 7 -17.10 1.98 -4.77
CA ILE A 7 -16.45 0.74 -4.33
C ILE A 7 -15.44 1.06 -3.24
N ARG A 8 -15.41 0.25 -2.18
CA ARG A 8 -14.41 0.38 -1.13
C ARG A 8 -13.06 -0.14 -1.62
N VAL A 9 -12.03 0.66 -1.46
CA VAL A 9 -10.65 0.36 -1.82
C VAL A 9 -9.81 0.38 -0.55
N LEU A 10 -8.95 -0.63 -0.40
CA LEU A 10 -7.90 -0.65 0.60
C LEU A 10 -6.55 -0.75 -0.11
N VAL A 11 -5.63 0.14 0.22
CA VAL A 11 -4.25 0.07 -0.23
C VAL A 11 -3.38 -0.36 0.93
N LEU A 12 -2.58 -1.40 0.73
CA LEU A 12 -1.73 -2.00 1.76
C LEU A 12 -0.27 -1.98 1.33
N ASP A 13 0.61 -1.63 2.26
CA ASP A 13 2.06 -1.74 2.14
C ASP A 13 2.66 -2.20 3.47
N LEU A 14 3.75 -2.99 3.40
CA LEU A 14 4.47 -3.52 4.56
C LEU A 14 5.94 -3.14 4.51
N GLU A 15 6.48 -2.75 5.67
CA GLU A 15 7.92 -2.73 5.87
C GLU A 15 8.35 -3.96 6.63
N SER A 16 9.37 -4.63 6.11
CA SER A 16 9.92 -5.83 6.74
C SER A 16 11.38 -5.63 7.13
N ARG A 17 11.82 -6.42 8.12
CA ARG A 17 13.23 -6.52 8.53
C ARG A 17 13.58 -7.98 8.72
N LEU A 18 14.87 -8.29 8.82
CA LEU A 18 15.28 -9.65 9.17
C LEU A 18 14.88 -9.97 10.62
N SER A 19 14.24 -11.12 10.80
CA SER A 19 13.85 -11.61 12.11
C SER A 19 15.06 -12.14 12.87
N ARG A 20 15.37 -11.52 14.00
CA ARG A 20 16.48 -11.96 14.87
C ARG A 20 16.25 -13.37 15.39
N GLU A 21 15.01 -13.70 15.70
CA GLU A 21 14.60 -15.04 16.16
C GLU A 21 14.84 -16.09 15.06
N ALA A 22 14.38 -15.82 13.83
CA ALA A 22 14.60 -16.76 12.73
C ALA A 22 16.09 -16.94 12.41
N LEU A 23 16.87 -15.86 12.44
CA LEU A 23 18.33 -15.91 12.23
C LEU A 23 19.04 -16.74 13.30
N ALA A 24 18.61 -16.67 14.56
CA ALA A 24 19.22 -17.44 15.66
C ALA A 24 18.95 -18.95 15.56
N LEU A 25 17.93 -19.36 14.82
CA LEU A 25 17.59 -20.77 14.58
C LEU A 25 18.35 -21.37 13.39
N LEU A 26 19.04 -20.55 12.60
CA LEU A 26 19.82 -21.04 11.47
C LEU A 26 21.14 -21.65 11.95
N PRO A 27 21.58 -22.77 11.35
CA PRO A 27 22.90 -23.30 11.63
C PRO A 27 23.98 -22.26 11.27
N ASP A 28 25.04 -22.17 12.07
CA ASP A 28 26.21 -21.35 11.77
C ASP A 28 26.77 -21.76 10.39
N ASN A 29 26.52 -20.93 9.38
CA ASN A 29 26.70 -21.24 7.97
C ASN A 29 28.18 -21.40 7.56
N ARG A 30 28.80 -22.54 7.88
CA ARG A 30 30.05 -22.99 7.24
C ARG A 30 29.83 -23.79 5.94
N GLY A 31 28.59 -24.02 5.52
CA GLY A 31 28.26 -24.92 4.41
C GLY A 31 27.07 -24.49 3.53
N GLY A 32 27.26 -23.48 2.69
CA GLY A 32 26.81 -23.48 1.29
C GLY A 32 25.34 -23.35 0.89
N ALA A 33 24.34 -23.54 1.75
CA ALA A 33 22.94 -23.32 1.37
C ALA A 33 22.52 -21.86 1.62
N SER A 34 22.34 -21.06 0.55
CA SER A 34 21.82 -19.70 0.68
C SER A 34 20.33 -19.77 1.01
N ILE A 35 19.99 -19.70 2.29
CA ILE A 35 18.59 -19.50 2.69
C ILE A 35 18.10 -18.19 2.06
N GLU A 36 16.97 -18.25 1.38
CA GLU A 36 16.34 -17.06 0.81
C GLU A 36 15.98 -16.10 1.95
N ARG A 37 16.67 -14.95 1.99
CA ARG A 37 16.50 -13.94 3.06
C ARG A 37 15.05 -13.47 3.23
N ALA A 38 14.24 -13.52 2.17
CA ALA A 38 12.82 -13.19 2.20
C ALA A 38 11.99 -14.11 3.13
N LEU A 39 12.46 -15.35 3.36
CA LEU A 39 11.81 -16.28 4.29
C LEU A 39 12.12 -15.96 5.76
N LEU A 40 13.17 -15.18 6.01
CA LEU A 40 13.63 -14.82 7.35
C LEU A 40 13.10 -13.47 7.82
N GLN A 41 12.21 -12.86 7.05
CA GLN A 41 11.67 -11.55 7.38
C GLN A 41 10.60 -11.63 8.48
N GLU A 42 10.48 -10.55 9.23
CA GLU A 42 9.35 -10.20 10.08
C GLU A 42 8.79 -8.85 9.65
N ILE A 43 7.52 -8.62 9.94
CA ILE A 43 6.83 -7.36 9.64
C ILE A 43 7.19 -6.36 10.75
N ALA A 44 7.75 -5.23 10.36
CA ALA A 44 8.15 -4.15 11.25
C ALA A 44 7.15 -2.99 11.25
N SER A 45 6.47 -2.77 10.12
CA SER A 45 5.45 -1.75 9.99
C SER A 45 4.41 -2.15 8.94
N VAL A 46 3.19 -1.64 9.11
CA VAL A 46 2.11 -1.68 8.12
C VAL A 46 1.62 -0.26 7.88
N SER A 47 1.28 0.05 6.63
CA SER A 47 0.50 1.22 6.28
C SER A 47 -0.71 0.81 5.46
N LEU A 48 -1.85 1.42 5.76
CA LEU A 48 -3.16 1.13 5.17
C LEU A 48 -3.84 2.44 4.78
N LEU A 49 -4.21 2.58 3.51
CA LEU A 49 -5.04 3.69 3.02
C LEU A 49 -6.37 3.13 2.51
N GLY A 50 -7.45 3.40 3.24
CA GLY A 50 -8.81 3.01 2.84
C GLY A 50 -9.58 4.20 2.27
N PHE A 51 -10.39 3.99 1.23
CA PHE A 51 -11.31 5.01 0.70
C PHE A 51 -12.44 4.41 -0.13
N SER A 52 -13.48 5.20 -0.40
CA SER A 52 -14.55 4.90 -1.35
C SER A 52 -14.23 5.52 -2.71
N LEU A 53 -14.30 4.74 -3.79
CA LEU A 53 -14.02 5.18 -5.15
C LEU A 53 -15.31 5.18 -5.99
N GLY A 54 -15.74 6.36 -6.43
CA GLY A 54 -16.89 6.53 -7.31
C GLY A 54 -16.56 7.33 -8.57
N ASP A 55 -17.59 7.65 -9.35
CA ASP A 55 -17.44 8.51 -10.54
C ASP A 55 -17.18 9.98 -10.17
N GLY A 56 -17.57 10.39 -8.96
CA GLY A 56 -17.29 11.73 -8.44
C GLY A 56 -15.88 11.94 -7.88
N GLY A 57 -15.05 10.88 -7.82
CA GLY A 57 -13.72 10.90 -7.22
C GLY A 57 -13.62 9.99 -6.00
N ILE A 58 -12.91 10.47 -4.98
CA ILE A 58 -12.60 9.71 -3.76
C ILE A 58 -13.36 10.30 -2.57
N SER A 59 -13.95 9.45 -1.73
CA SER A 59 -14.54 9.84 -0.44
C SER A 59 -14.11 8.92 0.70
N ASP A 60 -14.47 9.29 1.93
CA ASP A 60 -14.31 8.45 3.13
C ASP A 60 -12.88 7.92 3.35
N ALA A 61 -11.90 8.75 2.97
CA ALA A 61 -10.50 8.39 3.05
C ALA A 61 -10.04 8.27 4.52
N SER A 62 -9.21 7.26 4.79
CA SER A 62 -8.59 6.99 6.08
C SER A 62 -7.19 6.44 5.87
N LEU A 63 -6.23 6.85 6.70
CA LEU A 63 -4.84 6.42 6.64
C LEU A 63 -4.42 5.97 8.02
N VAL A 64 -3.96 4.72 8.11
CA VAL A 64 -3.49 4.11 9.35
C VAL A 64 -2.09 3.59 9.12
N GLY A 65 -1.16 3.99 9.98
CA GLY A 65 0.19 3.45 10.05
C GLY A 65 0.43 2.86 11.44
N LEU A 66 1.13 1.72 11.50
CA LEU A 66 1.50 1.10 12.76
C LEU A 66 2.91 0.50 12.66
N THR A 67 3.84 1.07 13.41
CA THR A 67 5.14 0.45 13.73
C THR A 67 5.11 -0.06 15.16
N THR A 68 5.43 -1.34 15.37
CA THR A 68 5.49 -1.96 16.70
C THR A 68 6.41 -3.18 16.69
N ASP A 69 6.97 -3.53 17.85
CA ASP A 69 7.69 -4.79 18.01
C ASP A 69 6.74 -5.99 18.23
N ASP A 70 5.46 -5.76 18.51
CA ASP A 70 4.44 -6.80 18.55
C ASP A 70 3.82 -7.04 17.16
N GLU A 71 4.43 -7.93 16.41
CA GLU A 71 3.98 -8.32 15.07
C GLU A 71 2.52 -8.84 15.04
N ARG A 72 2.01 -9.41 16.15
CA ARG A 72 0.61 -9.89 16.22
C ARG A 72 -0.38 -8.74 16.09
N SER A 73 -0.07 -7.58 16.66
CA SER A 73 -0.89 -6.38 16.54
C SER A 73 -0.98 -5.90 15.09
N ILE A 74 0.12 -5.98 14.32
CA ILE A 74 0.14 -5.66 12.89
C ILE A 74 -0.73 -6.64 12.10
N LEU A 75 -0.55 -7.94 12.30
CA LEU A 75 -1.33 -8.97 11.61
C LEU A 75 -2.82 -8.86 11.92
N SER A 76 -3.18 -8.59 13.18
CA SER A 76 -4.58 -8.38 13.59
C SER A 76 -5.20 -7.14 12.95
N LEU A 77 -4.43 -6.06 12.81
CA LEU A 77 -4.87 -4.85 12.11
C LEU A 77 -5.14 -5.13 10.62
N ILE A 78 -4.25 -5.89 9.96
CA ILE A 78 -4.41 -6.27 8.55
C ILE A 78 -5.67 -7.14 8.39
N GLU A 79 -5.83 -8.17 9.22
CA GLU A 79 -6.99 -9.07 9.20
C GLU A 79 -8.30 -8.30 9.35
N ALA A 80 -8.37 -7.38 10.32
CA ALA A 80 -9.54 -6.54 10.54
C ALA A 80 -9.82 -5.61 9.33
N ALA A 81 -8.78 -5.00 8.75
CA ALA A 81 -8.94 -4.14 7.59
C ALA A 81 -9.42 -4.91 6.34
N LEU A 82 -8.93 -6.14 6.13
CA LEU A 82 -9.38 -7.02 5.05
C LEU A 82 -10.82 -7.51 5.27
N THR A 83 -11.19 -7.78 6.53
CA THR A 83 -12.58 -8.09 6.91
C THR A 83 -13.52 -6.92 6.58
N ASP A 84 -13.14 -5.70 6.98
CA ASP A 84 -13.91 -4.46 6.75
C ASP A 84 -14.01 -4.08 5.26
N LEU A 85 -13.06 -4.53 4.44
CA LEU A 85 -13.10 -4.36 2.99
C LEU A 85 -14.26 -5.14 2.36
N GLY A 86 -14.59 -6.30 2.92
CA GLY A 86 -15.74 -7.11 2.57
C GLY A 86 -15.73 -7.67 1.14
N GLU A 87 -16.84 -8.30 0.75
CA GLU A 87 -16.99 -9.04 -0.52
C GLU A 87 -16.94 -8.19 -1.79
N CYS A 88 -17.32 -6.92 -1.68
CA CYS A 88 -17.39 -6.02 -2.82
C CYS A 88 -16.20 -5.06 -2.89
N GLY A 89 -15.27 -5.16 -1.95
CA GLY A 89 -14.10 -4.30 -1.88
C GLY A 89 -12.97 -4.73 -2.83
N LEU A 90 -12.04 -3.80 -3.03
CA LEU A 90 -10.86 -3.94 -3.85
C LEU A 90 -9.60 -3.74 -3.02
N LEU A 91 -8.72 -4.74 -2.99
CA LEU A 91 -7.38 -4.61 -2.40
C LEU A 91 -6.43 -4.12 -3.49
N VAL A 92 -5.58 -3.15 -3.14
CA VAL A 92 -4.54 -2.62 -4.01
C VAL A 92 -3.21 -2.70 -3.29
N THR A 93 -2.20 -3.22 -3.98
CA THR A 93 -0.83 -3.33 -3.44
C THR A 93 0.18 -2.98 -4.53
N HIS A 94 1.45 -2.85 -4.14
CA HIS A 94 2.56 -2.85 -5.08
C HIS A 94 3.49 -4.01 -4.73
N ASN A 95 3.49 -5.08 -5.54
CA ASN A 95 4.17 -6.36 -5.25
C ASN A 95 3.57 -7.19 -4.09
N GLY A 96 2.37 -6.86 -3.62
CA GLY A 96 1.70 -7.59 -2.55
C GLY A 96 1.34 -9.05 -2.86
N VAL A 97 1.17 -9.41 -4.15
CA VAL A 97 0.92 -10.81 -4.56
C VAL A 97 2.14 -11.69 -4.31
N SER A 98 3.34 -11.18 -4.62
CA SER A 98 4.58 -11.96 -4.52
C SER A 98 5.30 -11.78 -3.18
N HIS A 99 4.96 -10.73 -2.43
CA HIS A 99 5.67 -10.36 -1.22
C HIS A 99 4.76 -10.21 0.01
N ASP A 100 3.90 -9.19 0.03
CA ASP A 100 3.24 -8.75 1.28
C ASP A 100 2.28 -9.79 1.86
N LEU A 101 1.33 -10.29 1.08
CA LEU A 101 0.36 -11.29 1.56
C LEU A 101 1.03 -12.63 1.88
N PRO A 102 1.94 -13.18 1.03
CA PRO A 102 2.73 -14.35 1.42
C PRO A 102 3.55 -14.15 2.69
N LEU A 103 4.10 -12.95 2.92
CA LEU A 103 4.81 -12.62 4.16
C LEU A 103 3.82 -12.68 5.33
N CYS A 104 2.67 -12.00 5.26
CA CYS A 104 1.63 -12.06 6.27
C CYS A 104 1.25 -13.50 6.63
N LEU A 105 0.95 -14.34 5.64
CA LEU A 105 0.59 -15.74 5.89
C LEU A 105 1.70 -16.50 6.63
N ARG A 106 2.95 -16.38 6.17
CA ARG A 106 4.10 -17.01 6.86
C ARG A 106 4.25 -16.51 8.29
N ARG A 107 4.01 -15.23 8.54
CA ARG A 107 4.10 -14.64 9.89
C ARG A 107 2.94 -15.06 10.79
N CYS A 108 1.72 -15.20 10.26
CA CYS A 108 0.61 -15.82 10.97
C CYS A 108 0.99 -17.23 11.44
N MET A 109 1.56 -18.06 10.55
CA MET A 109 2.05 -19.40 10.90
C MET A 109 3.14 -19.36 11.97
N ALA A 110 4.15 -18.52 11.82
CA ALA A 110 5.26 -18.40 12.78
C ALA A 110 4.80 -17.90 14.17
N ARG A 111 3.72 -17.11 14.22
CA ARG A 111 3.13 -16.57 15.45
C ARG A 111 1.95 -17.40 15.96
N TRP A 112 1.67 -18.57 15.38
CA TRP A 112 0.57 -19.44 15.80
C TRP A 112 -0.80 -18.72 15.76
N MET A 113 -0.97 -17.78 14.84
CA MET A 113 -2.23 -17.09 14.57
C MET A 113 -2.98 -17.87 13.48
N HIS A 114 -3.77 -18.85 13.91
CA HIS A 114 -4.56 -19.69 13.01
C HIS A 114 -5.93 -19.10 12.65
N ASP A 115 -6.30 -17.98 13.29
CA ASP A 115 -7.57 -17.28 13.09
C ASP A 115 -7.34 -16.01 12.25
N CYS A 116 -6.73 -16.18 11.07
CA CYS A 116 -6.54 -15.11 10.08
C CYS A 116 -7.08 -15.51 8.69
N PRO A 117 -8.39 -15.87 8.59
CA PRO A 117 -8.98 -16.34 7.35
C PRO A 117 -8.91 -15.33 6.20
N GLU A 118 -9.02 -14.04 6.46
CA GLU A 118 -9.04 -13.00 5.42
C GLU A 118 -7.64 -12.80 4.81
N ILE A 119 -6.56 -12.83 5.58
CA ILE A 119 -5.19 -12.83 5.01
C ILE A 119 -5.01 -13.99 4.04
N GLN A 120 -5.40 -15.20 4.43
CA GLN A 120 -5.30 -16.38 3.56
C GLN A 120 -6.15 -16.21 2.30
N ARG A 121 -7.40 -15.81 2.48
CA ARG A 121 -8.35 -15.63 1.40
C ARG A 121 -7.88 -14.59 0.38
N TRP A 122 -7.40 -13.44 0.84
CA TRP A 122 -6.91 -12.37 -0.03
C TRP A 122 -5.62 -12.73 -0.75
N GLN A 123 -4.81 -13.64 -0.23
CA GLN A 123 -3.67 -14.19 -0.96
C GLN A 123 -4.12 -15.00 -2.19
N ASP A 124 -5.20 -15.76 -2.05
CA ASP A 124 -5.72 -16.65 -3.10
C ASP A 124 -6.76 -15.98 -4.01
N ILE A 125 -7.12 -14.71 -3.72
CA ILE A 125 -8.18 -14.02 -4.44
C ILE A 125 -7.75 -13.67 -5.88
N GLY A 126 -8.72 -13.65 -6.78
CA GLY A 126 -8.47 -13.32 -8.17
C GLY A 126 -8.11 -11.84 -8.38
N ARG A 127 -7.50 -11.58 -9.54
CA ARG A 127 -7.03 -10.24 -9.96
C ARG A 127 -8.16 -9.23 -10.16
N GLU A 128 -9.40 -9.68 -10.20
CA GLU A 128 -10.60 -8.86 -10.25
C GLU A 128 -10.90 -8.16 -8.93
N ARG A 129 -10.37 -8.67 -7.81
CA ARG A 129 -10.52 -8.06 -6.48
C ARG A 129 -9.20 -7.62 -5.87
N HIS A 130 -8.07 -8.17 -6.30
CA HIS A 130 -6.73 -7.73 -5.89
C HIS A 130 -5.95 -7.15 -7.07
N VAL A 131 -5.71 -5.85 -7.04
CA VAL A 131 -4.92 -5.13 -8.04
C VAL A 131 -3.50 -4.93 -7.54
N ASP A 132 -2.57 -5.73 -8.06
CA ASP A 132 -1.15 -5.50 -7.88
C ASP A 132 -0.61 -4.55 -8.96
N THR A 133 -0.29 -3.32 -8.57
CA THR A 133 0.16 -2.27 -9.51
C THR A 133 1.49 -2.61 -10.18
N MET A 134 2.37 -3.39 -9.55
CA MET A 134 3.62 -3.86 -10.16
C MET A 134 3.32 -4.81 -11.31
N LEU A 135 2.44 -5.79 -11.09
CA LEU A 135 2.06 -6.76 -12.13
C LEU A 135 1.29 -6.10 -13.29
N ARG A 136 0.45 -5.10 -12.99
CA ARG A 136 -0.33 -4.36 -14.01
C ARG A 136 0.52 -3.46 -14.89
N THR A 137 1.68 -3.05 -14.42
CA THR A 137 2.63 -2.18 -15.14
C THR A 137 3.84 -2.94 -15.67
N ALA A 138 3.87 -4.27 -15.49
CA ALA A 138 4.93 -5.12 -16.00
C ALA A 138 4.97 -5.09 -17.54
N ARG A 139 6.17 -5.04 -18.10
CA ARG A 139 6.39 -5.15 -19.54
C ARG A 139 6.01 -6.56 -20.00
N ARG A 140 5.49 -6.68 -21.22
CA ARG A 140 5.17 -7.99 -21.82
C ARG A 140 6.42 -8.89 -21.80
N GLY A 141 6.31 -10.05 -21.16
CA GLY A 141 7.40 -11.02 -21.02
C GLY A 141 8.34 -10.77 -19.84
N SER A 142 8.14 -9.72 -19.04
CA SER A 142 8.84 -9.54 -17.76
C SER A 142 7.98 -10.08 -16.63
N PRO A 143 8.49 -10.96 -15.76
CA PRO A 143 7.77 -11.41 -14.56
C PRO A 143 7.68 -10.31 -13.49
N ILE A 144 8.50 -9.25 -13.59
CA ILE A 144 8.63 -8.21 -12.58
C ILE A 144 8.38 -6.84 -13.22
N GLY A 145 7.54 -6.02 -12.56
CA GLY A 145 7.28 -4.64 -12.94
C GLY A 145 8.35 -3.67 -12.44
N PRO A 146 8.23 -2.37 -12.77
CA PRO A 146 9.11 -1.35 -12.19
C PRO A 146 8.94 -1.27 -10.66
N SER A 147 9.98 -0.80 -9.97
CA SER A 147 9.84 -0.44 -8.55
C SER A 147 8.80 0.66 -8.37
N LEU A 148 8.21 0.79 -7.18
CA LEU A 148 7.23 1.84 -6.90
C LEU A 148 7.82 3.24 -7.12
N THR A 149 9.09 3.43 -6.78
CA THR A 149 9.83 4.68 -7.01
C THR A 149 9.94 5.00 -8.49
N ASP A 150 10.34 4.03 -9.31
CA ASP A 150 10.49 4.23 -10.76
C ASP A 150 9.13 4.47 -11.43
N LEU A 151 8.11 3.70 -11.03
CA LEU A 151 6.74 3.87 -11.50
C LEU A 151 6.21 5.26 -11.14
N SER A 152 6.36 5.67 -9.88
CA SER A 152 5.95 7.00 -9.40
C SER A 152 6.64 8.11 -10.18
N ALA A 153 7.96 8.02 -10.36
CA ALA A 153 8.72 8.99 -11.15
C ALA A 153 8.24 9.04 -12.61
N SER A 154 7.96 7.89 -13.23
CA SER A 154 7.46 7.84 -14.61
C SER A 154 6.05 8.45 -14.78
N LEU A 155 5.24 8.42 -13.72
CA LEU A 155 3.92 9.06 -13.65
C LEU A 155 3.99 10.53 -13.21
N GLY A 156 5.19 11.04 -12.91
CA GLY A 156 5.40 12.39 -12.39
C GLY A 156 5.00 12.57 -10.93
N ILE A 157 4.73 11.50 -10.18
CA ILE A 157 4.40 11.55 -8.74
C ILE A 157 5.67 11.81 -7.93
N VAL A 158 5.59 12.69 -6.92
CA VAL A 158 6.74 13.00 -6.04
C VAL A 158 7.30 11.72 -5.38
N ALA A 159 8.52 11.37 -5.76
CA ALA A 159 9.22 10.13 -5.38
C ALA A 159 10.18 10.28 -4.17
N GLY A 160 10.47 11.50 -3.73
CA GLY A 160 11.39 11.76 -2.60
C GLY A 160 10.68 11.98 -1.26
N LEU A 161 11.20 11.34 -0.20
CA LEU A 161 10.94 11.78 1.18
C LEU A 161 11.67 13.12 1.39
N GLN A 162 10.92 14.19 1.68
CA GLN A 162 11.53 15.44 2.12
C GLN A 162 11.99 15.27 3.58
N PRO A 163 13.23 15.66 3.94
CA PRO A 163 13.67 15.68 5.34
C PRO A 163 12.67 16.48 6.18
N GLY A 164 12.00 15.81 7.12
CA GLY A 164 10.94 16.43 7.91
C GLY A 164 11.45 17.61 8.74
N GLY A 165 10.73 18.74 8.67
CA GLY A 165 10.87 19.85 9.62
C GLY A 165 10.46 19.44 11.04
N ARG A 166 10.85 20.26 12.03
CA ARG A 166 10.62 20.06 13.47
C ARG A 166 9.15 19.74 13.77
N GLY A 167 8.84 18.47 14.03
CA GLY A 167 7.51 17.96 14.38
C GLY A 167 7.61 16.69 15.22
N ARG A 168 6.48 16.13 15.63
CA ARG A 168 6.40 14.87 16.39
C ARG A 168 7.23 13.79 15.67
N ARG A 169 8.11 13.11 16.42
CA ARG A 169 9.00 12.07 15.88
C ARG A 169 8.17 10.84 15.54
N ILE A 170 7.62 10.80 14.33
CA ILE A 170 6.97 9.61 13.75
C ILE A 170 8.09 8.63 13.37
N ASP A 171 7.81 7.33 13.49
CA ASP A 171 8.77 6.30 13.11
C ASP A 171 9.10 6.40 11.59
N PRO A 172 10.38 6.34 11.18
CA PRO A 172 10.76 6.42 9.77
C PRO A 172 10.09 5.36 8.88
N LEU A 173 9.82 4.15 9.40
CA LEU A 173 9.13 3.10 8.64
C LEU A 173 7.66 3.46 8.42
N GLU A 174 7.00 4.04 9.42
CA GLU A 174 5.62 4.53 9.28
C GLU A 174 5.54 5.68 8.26
N VAL A 175 6.52 6.59 8.27
CA VAL A 175 6.62 7.67 7.27
C VAL A 175 6.81 7.09 5.86
N LYS A 176 7.70 6.10 5.70
CA LYS A 176 7.94 5.45 4.40
C LYS A 176 6.68 4.73 3.91
N GLY A 177 6.10 3.85 4.73
CA GLY A 177 4.89 3.11 4.37
C GLY A 177 3.72 4.02 4.03
N SER A 178 3.53 5.13 4.76
CA SER A 178 2.50 6.14 4.45
C SER A 178 2.69 6.76 3.06
N PHE A 179 3.94 7.04 2.67
CA PHE A 179 4.25 7.50 1.32
C PHE A 179 3.97 6.43 0.27
N ASP A 180 4.33 5.19 0.55
CA ASP A 180 4.23 4.10 -0.41
C ASP A 180 2.78 3.67 -0.65
N VAL A 181 1.90 3.66 0.36
CA VAL A 181 0.45 3.45 0.13
C VAL A 181 -0.18 4.58 -0.66
N VAL A 182 0.20 5.84 -0.42
CA VAL A 182 -0.31 6.98 -1.18
C VAL A 182 0.14 6.92 -2.64
N ARG A 183 1.41 6.58 -2.89
CA ARG A 183 1.93 6.40 -4.24
C ARG A 183 1.28 5.22 -4.96
N THR A 184 1.09 4.11 -4.25
CA THR A 184 0.41 2.93 -4.79
C THR A 184 -1.04 3.26 -5.16
N ALA A 185 -1.74 4.02 -4.32
CA ALA A 185 -3.09 4.52 -4.61
C ALA A 185 -3.11 5.39 -5.88
N LEU A 186 -2.18 6.35 -5.98
CA LEU A 186 -2.06 7.22 -7.15
C LEU A 186 -1.73 6.44 -8.42
N ALA A 187 -0.80 5.48 -8.36
CA ALA A 187 -0.50 4.61 -9.49
C ALA A 187 -1.74 3.82 -9.94
N PHE A 188 -2.52 3.29 -8.99
CA PHE A 188 -3.79 2.64 -9.27
C PHE A 188 -4.81 3.58 -9.92
N LEU A 189 -4.98 4.80 -9.41
CA LEU A 189 -5.90 5.80 -9.98
C LEU A 189 -5.48 6.20 -11.40
N HIS A 190 -4.18 6.31 -11.69
CA HIS A 190 -3.69 6.55 -13.04
C HIS A 190 -4.06 5.39 -14.00
N LEU A 191 -3.96 4.14 -13.54
CA LEU A 191 -4.39 2.97 -14.33
C LEU A 191 -5.90 2.99 -14.60
N GLU A 192 -6.71 3.34 -13.59
CA GLU A 192 -8.16 3.45 -13.76
C GLU A 192 -8.57 4.59 -14.68
N ALA A 193 -7.93 5.76 -14.56
CA ALA A 193 -8.14 6.89 -15.45
C ALA A 193 -7.79 6.55 -16.90
N LEU A 194 -6.68 5.83 -17.12
CA LEU A 194 -6.30 5.34 -18.45
C LEU A 194 -7.35 4.38 -19.02
N ARG A 195 -7.87 3.47 -18.20
CA ARG A 195 -8.94 2.53 -18.59
C ARG A 195 -10.24 3.26 -18.93
N ARG A 196 -10.59 4.30 -18.16
CA ARG A 196 -11.77 5.16 -18.36
C ARG A 196 -11.59 6.13 -19.54
N ARG A 197 -10.34 6.42 -19.93
CA ARG A 197 -9.95 7.51 -20.83
C ARG A 197 -10.41 8.88 -20.31
N ASP A 198 -10.28 9.07 -19.01
CA ASP A 198 -10.81 10.24 -18.31
C ASP A 198 -9.74 10.88 -17.40
N SER A 199 -9.11 11.92 -17.91
CA SER A 199 -8.12 12.70 -17.16
C SER A 199 -8.74 13.67 -16.15
N GLN A 200 -9.99 14.10 -16.37
CA GLN A 200 -10.69 14.97 -15.42
C GLN A 200 -11.02 14.20 -14.15
N TRP A 201 -11.47 12.95 -14.28
CA TRP A 201 -11.69 12.05 -13.15
C TRP A 201 -10.40 11.83 -12.33
N LEU A 202 -9.25 11.68 -12.99
CA LEU A 202 -7.97 11.56 -12.29
C LEU A 202 -7.65 12.83 -11.49
N ALA A 203 -7.86 14.00 -12.08
CA ALA A 203 -7.63 15.28 -11.41
C ALA A 203 -8.57 15.50 -10.22
N LEU A 204 -9.84 15.04 -10.31
CA LEU A 204 -10.77 15.02 -9.18
C LEU A 204 -10.23 14.12 -8.05
N CYS A 205 -9.82 12.89 -8.36
CA CYS A 205 -9.25 11.98 -7.37
C CYS A 205 -8.00 12.56 -6.70
N TRP A 206 -7.13 13.22 -7.47
CA TRP A 206 -5.96 13.93 -6.95
C TRP A 206 -6.34 15.04 -5.97
N ARG A 207 -7.34 15.86 -6.32
CA ARG A 207 -7.86 16.92 -5.43
C ARG A 207 -8.37 16.33 -4.12
N ASP A 208 -9.21 15.29 -4.20
CA ASP A 208 -9.87 14.71 -3.04
C ASP A 208 -8.86 14.05 -2.11
N LEU A 209 -7.91 13.29 -2.66
CA LEU A 209 -6.82 12.73 -1.88
C LEU A 209 -5.95 13.83 -1.26
N ALA A 210 -5.62 14.89 -2.00
CA ALA A 210 -4.87 16.02 -1.46
C ALA A 210 -5.60 16.73 -0.31
N ALA A 211 -6.91 16.93 -0.45
CA ALA A 211 -7.74 17.53 0.60
C ALA A 211 -7.74 16.66 1.86
N PHE A 212 -7.86 15.35 1.71
CA PHE A 212 -7.70 14.40 2.81
C PHE A 212 -6.31 14.51 3.45
N LEU A 213 -5.23 14.42 2.68
CA LEU A 213 -3.84 14.48 3.18
C LEU A 213 -3.48 15.80 3.90
N LEU A 214 -4.22 16.88 3.64
CA LEU A 214 -4.07 18.17 4.33
C LEU A 214 -4.97 18.31 5.57
N SER A 215 -5.96 17.43 5.73
CA SER A 215 -6.85 17.41 6.88
C SER A 215 -6.13 16.91 8.14
N PRO A 216 -6.61 17.25 9.35
CA PRO A 216 -6.04 16.74 10.60
C PRO A 216 -6.01 15.20 10.70
N SER A 217 -6.90 14.52 9.99
CA SER A 217 -7.04 13.06 9.96
C SER A 217 -6.22 12.37 8.87
N GLY A 218 -5.76 13.09 7.84
CA GLY A 218 -5.16 12.46 6.65
C GLY A 218 -3.66 12.31 6.62
N GLY A 219 -2.99 12.59 7.74
CA GLY A 219 -1.59 12.20 7.94
C GLY A 219 -0.68 13.32 8.42
N GLY A 220 0.61 13.02 8.47
CA GLY A 220 1.63 13.92 8.99
C GLY A 220 2.11 14.94 7.95
N ASN A 221 2.87 15.95 8.43
CA ASN A 221 3.50 16.98 7.58
C ASN A 221 4.36 16.41 6.44
N HIS A 222 4.78 15.15 6.56
CA HIS A 222 5.58 14.45 5.56
C HIS A 222 4.82 14.25 4.24
N LEU A 223 3.48 14.11 4.22
CA LEU A 223 2.69 13.91 2.99
C LEU A 223 2.33 15.21 2.24
N ARG A 224 2.61 16.38 2.83
CA ARG A 224 2.28 17.69 2.23
C ARG A 224 2.83 17.91 0.82
N PRO A 225 4.04 17.45 0.44
CA PRO A 225 4.53 17.61 -0.92
C PRO A 225 3.63 16.93 -1.96
N ILE A 226 3.17 15.70 -1.70
CA ILE A 226 2.24 14.98 -2.58
C ILE A 226 0.90 15.69 -2.63
N ALA A 227 0.38 16.13 -1.47
CA ALA A 227 -0.89 16.84 -1.43
C ALA A 227 -0.86 18.15 -2.25
N ARG A 228 0.22 18.94 -2.14
CA ARG A 228 0.38 20.16 -2.93
C ARG A 228 0.42 19.89 -4.43
N GLN A 229 1.15 18.86 -4.84
CA GLN A 229 1.16 18.41 -6.24
C GLN A 229 -0.26 18.07 -6.72
N GLY A 230 -1.05 17.35 -5.92
CA GLY A 230 -2.43 17.03 -6.27
C GLY A 230 -3.31 18.25 -6.49
N LEU A 231 -3.18 19.27 -5.63
CA LEU A 231 -3.89 20.55 -5.81
C LEU A 231 -3.45 21.31 -7.07
N GLU A 232 -2.16 21.25 -7.43
CA GLU A 232 -1.64 21.87 -8.65
C GLU A 232 -2.18 21.18 -9.90
N ILE A 233 -2.22 19.84 -9.91
CA ILE A 233 -2.81 19.04 -11.00
C ILE A 233 -4.30 19.36 -11.15
N ALA A 234 -5.05 19.39 -10.05
CA ALA A 234 -6.47 19.71 -10.07
C ALA A 234 -6.74 21.11 -10.64
N ARG A 235 -5.98 22.11 -10.16
CA ARG A 235 -6.08 23.49 -10.67
C ARG A 235 -5.77 23.58 -12.16
N ALA A 236 -4.72 22.89 -12.62
CA ALA A 236 -4.35 22.86 -14.04
C ALA A 236 -5.43 22.22 -14.92
N ALA A 237 -6.22 21.31 -14.37
CA ALA A 237 -7.36 20.68 -15.03
C ALA A 237 -8.68 21.49 -14.93
N GLY A 238 -8.68 22.63 -14.22
CA GLY A 238 -9.87 23.48 -14.02
C GLY A 238 -10.85 22.96 -12.97
N ILE A 239 -10.35 22.18 -12.00
CA ILE A 239 -11.09 21.54 -10.91
C ILE A 239 -10.81 22.23 -9.57
#